data_AF-A0A843V5I6-F1
#
_entry.id   AF-A0A843V5I6-F1
#
_cell.length_a   1.000
_cell.length_b   1.000
_cell.length_c   1.000
_cell.angle_alpha   90.00
_cell.angle_beta   90.00
_cell.angle_gamma   90.00
#
_symmetry.space_group_name_H-M   'P 1'
#
loop_
_entity.id
_entity.type
_entity.pdbx_description
1 polymer ?
#
loop_
_entity_poly.entity_id
_entity_poly.type
_entity_poly.pdbx_seq_one_letter_code
_entity_poly.pdbx_strand_id
1 'polypeptide(L)'
;MGFLCSLPSTPTQLSLSRLVSPLSSPGALGVLLRLPRRGTSFPSRGWRVGRVGPRAFSSPALSSSSVESCSSSSSSQEQPGPPSLGDITRPDFPILHQEVNGFKLVYLDNAATSQKPFAVLKALSDYYESYNSNVHRGIHYLSAKATDAYESARSKVASFINAPEPRQIVFTRNATEAINLVAYSWGLSNLNSGDEILLTIGEHHSSIVPWQLVAQKTGAVLKFVGSTKEEIPDVEQLKKLFSKKTKLVVVHHVSNVLGSLLPVEEIIPCSHDVGAKVLIDACQSVPHMVVDVQKLDADFLVASSHKMCGPTGIGFLYGKSELLSAMPPFLGGGEMIMDVFQEYSTFAEPPSSVTSIVGADRPD
;
A
#
# COMPACT_ATOMS: atom_id res chain seq x y z
N MET A 1 -32.34 59.16 13.37
CA MET A 1 -31.18 59.98 13.82
C MET A 1 -29.99 59.02 13.96
N GLY A 2 -28.99 58.98 13.09
CA GLY A 2 -28.69 59.85 11.95
C GLY A 2 -27.53 60.80 12.24
N PHE A 3 -26.31 60.38 11.90
CA PHE A 3 -25.22 61.25 11.42
C PHE A 3 -24.23 60.42 10.60
N LEU A 4 -23.98 60.88 9.36
CA LEU A 4 -22.91 60.41 8.48
C LEU A 4 -21.65 61.26 8.69
N CYS A 5 -20.47 60.71 8.44
CA CYS A 5 -19.38 61.47 7.83
C CYS A 5 -18.40 60.54 7.07
N SER A 6 -17.65 61.11 6.12
CA SER A 6 -17.15 60.40 4.93
C SER A 6 -15.63 60.18 4.87
N LEU A 7 -15.20 59.19 4.06
CA LEU A 7 -13.80 58.88 3.68
C LEU A 7 -13.17 59.97 2.77
N PRO A 8 -11.83 60.13 2.72
CA PRO A 8 -10.94 59.44 1.73
C PRO A 8 -9.49 59.15 2.26
N SER A 9 -8.50 58.49 1.59
CA SER A 9 -8.44 57.55 0.44
C SER A 9 -7.03 56.93 0.22
N THR A 10 -6.92 55.59 0.08
CA THR A 10 -5.93 54.87 -0.80
C THR A 10 -4.41 54.87 -0.40
N PRO A 11 -3.48 54.07 -1.01
CA PRO A 11 -2.65 53.15 -0.22
C PRO A 11 -1.12 53.30 -0.42
N THR A 12 -0.32 52.54 0.34
CA THR A 12 1.14 52.46 0.13
C THR A 12 1.59 51.04 -0.20
N GLN A 13 2.22 50.86 -1.36
CA GLN A 13 2.83 49.59 -1.77
C GLN A 13 4.06 49.26 -0.92
N LEU A 14 4.25 47.99 -0.57
CA LEU A 14 5.55 47.48 -0.10
C LEU A 14 6.24 46.73 -1.24
N SER A 15 7.42 47.25 -1.63
CA SER A 15 8.23 46.77 -2.74
C SER A 15 9.17 45.64 -2.31
N LEU A 16 9.06 44.49 -2.98
CA LEU A 16 10.07 43.42 -2.94
C LEU A 16 11.25 43.79 -3.84
N SER A 17 12.42 44.10 -3.28
CA SER A 17 13.70 43.84 -3.99
C SER A 17 14.94 43.85 -3.07
N ARG A 18 15.91 43.00 -3.45
CA ARG A 18 17.36 43.04 -3.10
C ARG A 18 17.77 42.72 -1.65
N LEU A 19 18.40 41.56 -1.50
CA LEU A 19 19.81 41.48 -1.05
C LEU A 19 20.42 40.14 -1.46
N VAL A 20 21.42 40.19 -2.35
CA VAL A 20 22.19 39.02 -2.81
C VAL A 20 23.66 39.43 -2.94
N SER A 21 24.51 38.64 -2.28
CA SER A 21 25.97 38.47 -2.46
C SER A 21 26.93 39.45 -1.76
N PRO A 22 28.22 39.08 -1.63
CA PRO A 22 28.72 37.83 -1.03
C PRO A 22 29.88 38.12 -0.04
N LEU A 23 30.42 37.13 0.67
CA LEU A 23 31.81 37.21 1.20
C LEU A 23 32.40 35.83 1.50
N SER A 24 33.72 35.72 1.28
CA SER A 24 34.51 34.49 1.27
C SER A 24 35.29 34.24 2.57
N SER A 25 35.72 32.98 2.73
CA SER A 25 36.49 32.32 3.81
C SER A 25 37.85 32.99 4.17
N PRO A 26 38.66 32.49 5.16
CA PRO A 26 38.50 31.28 5.99
C PRO A 26 38.85 31.41 7.50
N GLY A 27 38.52 30.38 8.29
CA GLY A 27 39.01 30.21 9.67
C GLY A 27 38.92 28.74 10.11
N ALA A 28 40.04 28.14 10.54
CA ALA A 28 40.14 26.71 10.80
C ALA A 28 40.01 26.35 12.29
N LEU A 29 39.33 25.24 12.60
CA LEU A 29 39.63 24.44 13.80
C LEU A 29 39.07 23.00 13.64
N GLY A 30 39.92 22.08 13.19
CA GLY A 30 39.60 20.66 13.09
C GLY A 30 40.05 19.88 14.32
N VAL A 31 39.11 19.37 15.12
CA VAL A 31 39.42 18.49 16.26
C VAL A 31 39.53 17.05 15.77
N LEU A 32 40.74 16.49 15.83
CA LEU A 32 41.06 15.16 15.31
C LEU A 32 41.00 14.08 16.41
N LEU A 33 39.84 13.47 16.63
CA LEU A 33 39.71 12.31 17.54
C LEU A 33 40.15 11.01 16.84
N ARG A 34 41.31 10.49 17.22
CA ARG A 34 41.79 9.16 16.81
C ARG A 34 41.12 8.06 17.66
N LEU A 35 40.52 7.06 17.01
CA LEU A 35 40.14 5.79 17.64
C LEU A 35 41.13 4.67 17.26
N PRO A 36 41.48 3.75 18.18
CA PRO A 36 42.49 2.73 17.95
C PRO A 36 41.95 1.53 17.15
N ARG A 37 42.78 1.00 16.25
CA ARG A 37 42.52 -0.30 15.59
C ARG A 37 42.86 -1.45 16.54
N ARG A 38 41.90 -2.34 16.80
CA ARG A 38 42.14 -3.75 17.15
C ARG A 38 41.46 -4.62 16.10
N GLY A 39 42.20 -5.60 15.59
CA GLY A 39 41.69 -6.52 14.56
C GLY A 39 41.12 -7.79 15.18
N THR A 40 40.04 -8.30 14.59
CA THR A 40 39.59 -9.69 14.72
C THR A 40 39.12 -10.17 13.35
N SER A 41 39.71 -11.25 12.87
CA SER A 41 39.41 -11.85 11.56
C SER A 41 38.16 -12.72 11.60
N PHE A 42 37.27 -12.57 10.61
CA PHE A 42 36.26 -13.57 10.25
C PHE A 42 36.32 -13.85 8.74
N PRO A 43 36.13 -15.10 8.29
CA PRO A 43 36.38 -15.48 6.89
C PRO A 43 35.18 -15.21 5.98
N SER A 44 35.37 -14.37 4.96
CA SER A 44 34.41 -14.19 3.87
C SER A 44 34.54 -15.31 2.82
N ARG A 45 33.53 -16.19 2.71
CA ARG A 45 33.40 -17.10 1.58
C ARG A 45 32.89 -16.34 0.34
N GLY A 46 33.83 -15.74 -0.40
CA GLY A 46 33.53 -15.11 -1.69
C GLY A 46 33.16 -16.14 -2.77
N TRP A 47 32.00 -15.96 -3.39
CA TRP A 47 31.60 -16.71 -4.57
C TRP A 47 32.41 -16.23 -5.79
N ARG A 48 33.08 -17.15 -6.50
CA ARG A 48 33.82 -16.80 -7.73
C ARG A 48 32.88 -16.80 -8.92
N VAL A 49 32.64 -15.62 -9.50
CA VAL A 49 32.04 -15.51 -10.83
C VAL A 49 33.09 -15.94 -11.87
N GLY A 50 32.85 -17.06 -12.55
CA GLY A 50 33.71 -17.54 -13.62
C GLY A 50 33.59 -16.65 -14.87
N ARG A 51 34.72 -16.09 -15.34
CA ARG A 51 34.76 -15.41 -16.64
C ARG A 51 34.78 -16.46 -17.76
N VAL A 52 33.72 -16.51 -18.56
CA VAL A 52 33.70 -17.25 -19.83
C VAL A 52 34.31 -16.35 -20.90
N GLY A 53 35.43 -16.77 -21.49
CA GLY A 53 36.05 -16.08 -22.62
C GLY A 53 35.30 -16.35 -23.94
N PRO A 54 35.35 -15.43 -24.91
CA PRO A 54 34.65 -15.60 -26.19
C PRO A 54 35.28 -16.73 -27.00
N ARG A 55 34.50 -17.76 -27.35
CA ARG A 55 34.88 -18.72 -28.39
C ARG A 55 34.53 -18.17 -29.76
N ALA A 56 35.53 -18.02 -30.62
CA ALA A 56 35.32 -17.68 -32.02
C ALA A 56 34.57 -18.83 -32.73
N PHE A 57 33.47 -18.52 -33.41
CA PHE A 57 32.81 -19.44 -34.32
C PHE A 57 33.42 -19.30 -35.71
N SER A 58 33.93 -20.41 -36.26
CA SER A 58 34.44 -20.51 -37.62
C SER A 58 33.29 -20.79 -38.59
N SER A 59 33.02 -19.88 -39.52
CA SER A 59 32.02 -20.07 -40.58
C SER A 59 32.48 -21.11 -41.62
N PRO A 60 31.67 -22.12 -41.96
CA PRO A 60 31.87 -22.90 -43.18
C PRO A 60 31.35 -22.11 -44.39
N ALA A 61 32.15 -22.02 -45.44
CA ALA A 61 31.66 -21.52 -46.73
C ALA A 61 30.76 -22.58 -47.38
N LEU A 62 29.59 -22.17 -47.87
CA LEU A 62 28.69 -23.03 -48.65
C LEU A 62 28.20 -22.30 -49.90
N SER A 63 28.16 -23.09 -50.98
CA SER A 63 27.95 -22.75 -52.38
C SER A 63 26.77 -21.83 -52.69
N SER A 64 26.97 -20.96 -53.68
CA SER A 64 25.92 -20.26 -54.41
C SER A 64 24.99 -21.24 -55.14
N SER A 65 23.75 -21.35 -54.69
CA SER A 65 22.62 -21.81 -55.51
C SER A 65 21.67 -20.64 -55.76
N SER A 66 21.37 -20.39 -57.03
CA SER A 66 20.47 -19.31 -57.44
C SER A 66 19.04 -19.61 -57.00
N VAL A 67 18.54 -18.89 -56.00
CA VAL A 67 17.12 -18.89 -55.65
C VAL A 67 16.44 -17.79 -56.45
N GLU A 68 15.59 -18.18 -57.40
CA GLU A 68 14.83 -17.23 -58.22
C GLU A 68 13.90 -16.38 -57.36
N SER A 69 13.95 -15.07 -57.56
CA SER A 69 13.15 -14.10 -56.84
C SER A 69 11.70 -14.11 -57.34
N CYS A 70 10.85 -14.96 -56.78
CA CYS A 70 9.40 -14.76 -56.84
C CYS A 70 8.98 -13.66 -55.87
N SER A 71 9.09 -12.41 -56.33
CA SER A 71 8.59 -11.22 -55.65
C SER A 71 7.06 -11.18 -55.67
N SER A 72 6.42 -11.88 -54.74
CA SER A 72 5.02 -11.67 -54.36
C SER A 72 4.95 -11.29 -52.88
N SER A 73 5.51 -10.13 -52.55
CA SER A 73 5.22 -9.44 -51.29
C SER A 73 3.77 -8.94 -51.32
N SER A 74 2.83 -9.86 -51.15
CA SER A 74 1.51 -9.53 -50.63
C SER A 74 1.72 -8.97 -49.23
N SER A 75 1.86 -7.66 -49.13
CA SER A 75 1.59 -6.94 -47.89
C SER A 75 0.11 -7.11 -47.60
N SER A 76 -0.23 -8.25 -47.00
CA SER A 76 -1.42 -8.39 -46.20
C SER A 76 -1.31 -7.33 -45.11
N GLN A 77 -1.87 -6.16 -45.39
CA GLN A 77 -2.22 -5.20 -44.35
C GLN A 77 -3.20 -5.95 -43.46
N GLU A 78 -2.71 -6.48 -42.34
CA GLU A 78 -3.55 -6.92 -41.25
C GLU A 78 -4.43 -5.72 -40.91
N GLN A 79 -5.73 -5.86 -41.23
CA GLN A 79 -6.71 -4.89 -40.77
C GLN A 79 -6.58 -4.84 -39.25
N PRO A 80 -6.33 -3.66 -38.65
CA PRO A 80 -6.12 -3.59 -37.22
C PRO A 80 -7.32 -4.20 -36.53
N GLY A 81 -7.06 -5.16 -35.64
CA GLY A 81 -8.10 -5.81 -34.85
C GLY A 81 -8.89 -4.78 -34.02
N PRO A 82 -10.04 -5.18 -33.46
CA PRO A 82 -10.77 -4.31 -32.55
C PRO A 82 -9.83 -3.83 -31.42
N PRO A 83 -9.94 -2.55 -30.99
CA PRO A 83 -9.03 -1.98 -30.00
C PRO A 83 -9.07 -2.79 -28.71
N SER A 84 -7.91 -3.06 -28.13
CA SER A 84 -7.82 -3.77 -26.85
C SER A 84 -8.35 -2.90 -25.70
N LEU A 85 -8.61 -3.51 -24.54
CA LEU A 85 -8.94 -2.75 -23.33
C LEU A 85 -7.87 -1.69 -22.99
N GLY A 86 -6.60 -1.99 -23.30
CA GLY A 86 -5.50 -1.04 -23.15
C GLY A 86 -5.64 0.15 -24.10
N ASP A 87 -5.99 -0.08 -25.36
CA ASP A 87 -6.17 1.00 -26.35
C ASP A 87 -7.38 1.88 -26.02
N ILE A 88 -8.47 1.27 -25.54
CA ILE A 88 -9.70 1.96 -25.14
C ILE A 88 -9.46 2.85 -23.90
N THR A 89 -8.70 2.38 -22.91
CA THR A 89 -8.52 3.08 -21.62
C THR A 89 -7.27 3.96 -21.56
N ARG A 90 -6.26 3.76 -22.42
CA ARG A 90 -5.04 4.60 -22.42
C ARG A 90 -5.32 6.12 -22.49
N PRO A 91 -6.32 6.63 -23.24
CA PRO A 91 -6.68 8.06 -23.23
C PRO A 91 -7.02 8.61 -21.84
N ASP A 92 -7.54 7.79 -20.92
CA ASP A 92 -7.92 8.23 -19.58
C ASP A 92 -6.72 8.57 -18.70
N PHE A 93 -5.51 8.09 -19.02
CA PHE A 93 -4.31 8.24 -18.21
C PHE A 93 -3.36 9.29 -18.82
N PRO A 94 -3.48 10.59 -18.47
CA PRO A 94 -2.72 11.67 -19.11
C PRO A 94 -1.20 11.44 -19.10
N ILE A 95 -0.68 10.88 -18.01
CA ILE A 95 0.75 10.63 -17.81
C ILE A 95 1.35 9.63 -18.82
N LEU A 96 0.54 8.82 -19.52
CA LEU A 96 1.02 7.89 -20.53
C LEU A 96 1.28 8.54 -21.90
N HIS A 97 0.92 9.82 -22.08
CA HIS A 97 1.04 10.57 -23.34
C HIS A 97 2.20 11.56 -23.30
N GLN A 98 3.38 11.07 -22.95
CA GLN A 98 4.62 11.87 -22.89
C GLN A 98 5.83 11.10 -23.41
N GLU A 99 6.92 11.82 -23.63
CA GLU A 99 8.24 11.25 -23.95
C GLU A 99 9.19 11.37 -22.76
N VAL A 100 10.02 10.35 -22.58
CA VAL A 100 11.09 10.30 -21.57
C VAL A 100 12.38 9.93 -22.30
N ASN A 101 13.42 10.74 -22.14
CA ASN A 101 14.72 10.59 -22.82
C ASN A 101 14.62 10.52 -24.36
N GLY A 102 13.62 11.16 -24.97
CA GLY A 102 13.38 11.15 -26.42
C GLY A 102 12.63 9.91 -26.94
N PHE A 103 12.06 9.09 -26.06
CA PHE A 103 11.25 7.92 -26.42
C PHE A 103 9.86 8.00 -25.79
N LYS A 104 8.84 7.46 -26.46
CA LYS A 104 7.48 7.33 -25.90
C LYS A 104 7.50 6.52 -24.60
N LEU A 105 6.78 6.99 -23.57
CA LEU A 105 6.73 6.31 -22.28
C LEU A 105 6.07 4.91 -22.38
N VAL A 106 6.83 3.90 -21.94
CA VAL A 106 6.38 2.53 -21.70
C VAL A 106 6.54 2.24 -20.21
N TYR A 107 5.46 2.37 -19.43
CA TYR A 107 5.48 2.23 -17.98
C TYR A 107 5.12 0.80 -17.54
N LEU A 108 6.13 0.04 -17.07
CA LEU A 108 6.02 -1.37 -16.67
C LEU A 108 6.35 -1.60 -15.18
N ASP A 109 6.06 -0.60 -14.34
CA ASP A 109 6.36 -0.61 -12.89
C ASP A 109 5.07 -0.51 -12.02
N ASN A 110 3.94 -0.95 -12.58
CA ASN A 110 2.62 -0.84 -11.94
C ASN A 110 2.51 -1.58 -10.59
N ALA A 111 3.33 -2.62 -10.38
CA ALA A 111 3.38 -3.37 -9.13
C ALA A 111 3.94 -2.54 -7.95
N ALA A 112 4.74 -1.50 -8.23
CA ALA A 112 5.17 -0.51 -7.25
C ALA A 112 4.07 0.54 -7.03
N THR A 113 3.59 1.18 -8.10
CA THR A 113 2.44 2.10 -8.06
C THR A 113 1.74 2.18 -9.42
N SER A 114 0.41 2.28 -9.43
CA SER A 114 -0.34 2.48 -10.67
C SER A 114 -0.29 3.94 -11.12
N GLN A 115 -0.64 4.18 -12.39
CA GLN A 115 -1.03 5.51 -12.86
C GLN A 115 -2.49 5.83 -12.50
N LYS A 116 -2.91 7.08 -12.75
CA LYS A 116 -4.21 7.65 -12.31
C LYS A 116 -5.03 8.10 -13.52
N PRO A 117 -6.30 7.70 -13.66
CA PRO A 117 -7.16 8.17 -14.73
C PRO A 117 -7.72 9.56 -14.42
N PHE A 118 -8.12 10.31 -15.45
CA PHE A 118 -8.71 11.65 -15.33
C PHE A 118 -9.87 11.72 -14.33
N ALA A 119 -10.71 10.68 -14.24
CA ALA A 119 -11.83 10.63 -13.29
C ALA A 119 -11.37 10.74 -11.82
N VAL A 120 -10.25 10.11 -11.46
CA VAL A 120 -9.68 10.18 -10.09
C VAL A 120 -9.05 11.54 -9.84
N LEU A 121 -8.31 12.07 -10.82
CA LEU A 121 -7.70 13.41 -10.72
C LEU A 121 -8.76 14.50 -10.57
N LYS A 122 -9.83 14.43 -11.38
CA LYS A 122 -10.96 15.36 -11.32
C LYS A 122 -11.70 15.27 -9.98
N ALA A 123 -11.97 14.07 -9.46
CA ALA A 123 -12.64 13.91 -8.17
C ALA A 123 -11.85 14.57 -7.02
N LEU A 124 -10.52 14.54 -7.07
CA LEU A 124 -9.66 15.19 -6.11
C LEU A 124 -9.66 16.73 -6.25
N SER A 125 -9.61 17.25 -7.49
CA SER A 125 -9.76 18.70 -7.77
C SER A 125 -11.12 19.21 -7.32
N ASP A 126 -12.20 18.54 -7.72
CA ASP A 126 -13.58 18.89 -7.38
C ASP A 126 -13.78 18.98 -5.86
N TYR A 127 -13.19 18.07 -5.08
CA TYR A 127 -13.20 18.13 -3.62
C TYR A 127 -12.56 19.43 -3.09
N TYR A 128 -11.30 19.68 -3.43
CA TYR A 128 -10.57 20.84 -2.91
C TYR A 128 -11.11 22.19 -3.40
N GLU A 129 -11.57 22.26 -4.65
CA GLU A 129 -12.08 23.49 -5.25
C GLU A 129 -13.50 23.84 -4.81
N SER A 130 -14.33 22.83 -4.49
CA SER A 130 -15.78 23.04 -4.33
C SER A 130 -16.38 22.68 -2.97
N TYR A 131 -15.80 21.77 -2.16
CA TYR A 131 -16.42 21.35 -0.90
C TYR A 131 -15.48 20.80 0.19
N ASN A 132 -14.19 21.09 0.13
CA ASN A 132 -13.26 20.74 1.21
C ASN A 132 -13.68 21.34 2.56
N SER A 133 -13.84 20.47 3.55
CA SER A 133 -14.08 20.82 4.95
C SER A 133 -13.79 19.60 5.84
N ASN A 134 -13.69 19.80 7.15
CA ASN A 134 -13.56 18.69 8.08
C ASN A 134 -14.88 17.88 8.14
N VAL A 135 -14.81 16.59 8.44
CA VAL A 135 -15.95 15.66 8.36
C VAL A 135 -16.59 15.39 9.73
N HIS A 136 -17.71 14.67 9.73
CA HIS A 136 -18.48 14.15 10.87
C HIS A 136 -19.14 15.15 11.81
N ARG A 137 -18.54 16.31 12.11
CA ARG A 137 -18.99 17.20 13.21
C ARG A 137 -19.33 18.64 12.81
N GLY A 138 -19.20 19.02 11.54
CA GLY A 138 -19.62 20.34 11.05
C GLY A 138 -21.07 20.36 10.55
N ILE A 139 -21.87 21.29 11.08
CA ILE A 139 -23.30 21.47 10.74
C ILE A 139 -23.49 22.18 9.39
N HIS A 140 -22.48 22.92 8.92
CA HIS A 140 -22.59 23.73 7.71
C HIS A 140 -22.48 22.92 6.41
N TYR A 141 -23.08 23.43 5.33
CA TYR A 141 -23.23 22.75 4.03
C TYR A 141 -21.96 22.04 3.52
N LEU A 142 -20.80 22.71 3.56
CA LEU A 142 -19.54 22.11 3.07
C LEU A 142 -19.09 20.91 3.91
N SER A 143 -19.26 20.93 5.23
CA SER A 143 -18.87 19.80 6.10
C SER A 143 -19.83 18.62 5.96
N ALA A 144 -21.13 18.87 5.85
CA ALA A 144 -22.10 17.83 5.50
C ALA A 144 -21.74 17.16 4.17
N LYS A 145 -21.53 17.95 3.10
CA LYS A 145 -21.16 17.44 1.77
C LYS A 145 -19.82 16.71 1.74
N ALA A 146 -18.82 17.18 2.50
CA ALA A 146 -17.54 16.47 2.66
C ALA A 146 -17.73 15.12 3.37
N THR A 147 -18.55 15.08 4.43
CA THR A 147 -18.87 13.86 5.19
C THR A 147 -19.60 12.85 4.32
N ASP A 148 -20.61 13.28 3.57
CA ASP A 148 -21.37 12.43 2.64
C ASP A 148 -20.45 11.82 1.57
N ALA A 149 -19.53 12.62 1.00
CA ALA A 149 -18.57 12.14 0.00
C ALA A 149 -17.56 11.14 0.59
N TYR A 150 -17.09 11.38 1.82
CA TYR A 150 -16.15 10.51 2.53
C TYR A 150 -16.77 9.16 2.92
N GLU A 151 -17.98 9.15 3.47
CA GLU A 151 -18.69 7.90 3.80
C GLU A 151 -19.24 7.18 2.56
N SER A 152 -19.55 7.91 1.48
CA SER A 152 -19.77 7.30 0.15
C SER A 152 -18.52 6.59 -0.35
N ALA A 153 -17.32 7.13 -0.13
CA ALA A 153 -16.07 6.46 -0.48
C ALA A 153 -15.85 5.17 0.33
N ARG A 154 -16.14 5.19 1.65
CA ARG A 154 -16.11 3.99 2.50
C ARG A 154 -17.07 2.91 1.99
N SER A 155 -18.30 3.30 1.67
CA SER A 155 -19.33 2.42 1.13
C SER A 155 -18.91 1.79 -0.21
N LYS A 156 -18.28 2.57 -1.10
CA LYS A 156 -17.73 2.07 -2.38
C LYS A 156 -16.61 1.05 -2.15
N VAL A 157 -15.71 1.27 -1.20
CA VAL A 157 -14.65 0.30 -0.85
C VAL A 157 -15.25 -0.99 -0.31
N ALA A 158 -16.26 -0.90 0.56
CA ALA A 158 -16.99 -2.07 1.08
C ALA A 158 -17.61 -2.88 -0.07
N SER A 159 -18.38 -2.24 -0.96
CA SER A 159 -18.95 -2.91 -2.13
C SER A 159 -17.90 -3.48 -3.09
N PHE A 160 -16.75 -2.81 -3.25
CA PHE A 160 -15.68 -3.24 -4.17
C PHE A 160 -15.02 -4.56 -3.77
N ILE A 161 -14.97 -4.87 -2.47
CA ILE A 161 -14.45 -6.14 -1.93
C ILE A 161 -15.54 -7.09 -1.42
N ASN A 162 -16.81 -6.76 -1.67
CA ASN A 162 -18.00 -7.43 -1.11
C ASN A 162 -17.97 -7.58 0.43
N ALA A 163 -17.58 -6.54 1.17
CA ALA A 163 -17.73 -6.51 2.63
C ALA A 163 -19.20 -6.33 3.03
N PRO A 164 -19.69 -7.04 4.09
CA PRO A 164 -21.09 -6.95 4.51
C PRO A 164 -21.56 -5.52 4.86
N GLU A 165 -20.72 -4.75 5.55
CA GLU A 165 -21.08 -3.43 6.06
C GLU A 165 -19.92 -2.41 5.92
N PRO A 166 -20.19 -1.13 5.59
CA PRO A 166 -19.15 -0.10 5.47
C PRO A 166 -18.32 0.10 6.74
N ARG A 167 -18.88 -0.13 7.93
CA ARG A 167 -18.15 0.01 9.22
C ARG A 167 -16.99 -0.96 9.38
N GLN A 168 -16.93 -2.02 8.58
CA GLN A 168 -15.82 -2.96 8.52
C GLN A 168 -14.60 -2.42 7.76
N ILE A 169 -14.71 -1.25 7.12
CA ILE A 169 -13.63 -0.60 6.37
C ILE A 169 -13.03 0.52 7.22
N VAL A 170 -11.81 0.29 7.71
CA VAL A 170 -10.99 1.28 8.41
C VAL A 170 -9.99 1.88 7.42
N PHE A 171 -10.01 3.21 7.26
CA PHE A 171 -9.05 3.90 6.40
C PHE A 171 -7.70 4.12 7.11
N THR A 172 -6.62 4.02 6.35
CA THR A 172 -5.24 4.22 6.79
C THR A 172 -4.44 4.93 5.70
N ARG A 173 -3.18 5.32 5.95
CA ARG A 173 -2.28 5.91 4.93
C ARG A 173 -1.88 4.93 3.83
N ASN A 174 -1.81 3.62 4.14
CA ASN A 174 -1.49 2.52 3.22
C ASN A 174 -1.68 1.16 3.92
N ALA A 175 -1.60 0.06 3.17
CA ALA A 175 -1.68 -1.30 3.72
C ALA A 175 -0.61 -1.58 4.79
N THR A 176 0.58 -0.97 4.71
CA THR A 176 1.61 -1.13 5.76
C THR A 176 1.09 -0.63 7.11
N GLU A 177 0.40 0.50 7.15
CA GLU A 177 -0.24 1.01 8.37
C GLU A 177 -1.43 0.13 8.78
N ALA A 178 -2.23 -0.38 7.84
CA ALA A 178 -3.29 -1.34 8.13
C ALA A 178 -2.78 -2.64 8.80
N ILE A 179 -1.65 -3.20 8.33
CA ILE A 179 -1.01 -4.37 8.98
C ILE A 179 -0.48 -3.99 10.36
N ASN A 180 0.13 -2.81 10.51
CA ASN A 180 0.60 -2.35 11.83
C ASN A 180 -0.56 -2.13 12.81
N LEU A 181 -1.71 -1.63 12.34
CA LEU A 181 -2.92 -1.48 13.14
C LEU A 181 -3.35 -2.85 13.69
N VAL A 182 -3.47 -3.89 12.85
CA VAL A 182 -3.80 -5.24 13.34
C VAL A 182 -2.70 -5.79 14.25
N ALA A 183 -1.43 -5.60 13.93
CA ALA A 183 -0.31 -6.07 14.75
C ALA A 183 -0.26 -5.43 16.15
N TYR A 184 -0.49 -4.12 16.26
CA TYR A 184 -0.44 -3.39 17.52
C TYR A 184 -1.73 -3.50 18.34
N SER A 185 -2.90 -3.44 17.70
CA SER A 185 -4.20 -3.54 18.38
C SER A 185 -4.57 -4.99 18.67
N TRP A 186 -4.75 -5.81 17.63
CA TRP A 186 -5.13 -7.22 17.83
C TRP A 186 -3.95 -8.04 18.35
N GLY A 187 -2.79 -7.94 17.71
CA GLY A 187 -1.63 -8.79 17.98
C GLY A 187 -1.10 -8.69 19.41
N LEU A 188 -0.84 -7.47 19.90
CA LEU A 188 -0.34 -7.27 21.27
C LEU A 188 -1.36 -7.62 22.37
N SER A 189 -2.65 -7.68 22.03
CA SER A 189 -3.72 -8.01 22.99
C SER A 189 -4.14 -9.48 22.99
N ASN A 190 -3.81 -10.25 21.93
CA ASN A 190 -4.26 -11.65 21.77
C ASN A 190 -3.13 -12.68 21.74
N LEU A 191 -1.88 -12.27 21.47
CA LEU A 191 -0.74 -13.18 21.35
C LEU A 191 0.09 -13.25 22.63
N ASN A 192 0.43 -14.47 23.04
CA ASN A 192 1.18 -14.77 24.26
C ASN A 192 2.48 -15.51 23.93
N SER A 193 3.31 -15.71 24.96
CA SER A 193 4.57 -16.43 24.84
C SER A 193 4.36 -17.86 24.35
N GLY A 194 4.98 -18.21 23.22
CA GLY A 194 4.86 -19.52 22.59
C GLY A 194 3.62 -19.74 21.72
N ASP A 195 2.74 -18.74 21.54
CA ASP A 195 1.76 -18.72 20.45
C ASP A 195 2.47 -18.60 19.10
N GLU A 196 1.86 -19.10 18.03
CA GLU A 196 2.49 -19.24 16.71
C GLU A 196 1.80 -18.36 15.65
N ILE A 197 2.61 -17.61 14.91
CA ILE A 197 2.21 -16.86 13.71
C ILE A 197 2.81 -17.58 12.50
N LEU A 198 1.98 -17.99 11.54
CA LEU A 198 2.43 -18.62 10.29
C LEU A 198 2.53 -17.58 9.17
N LEU A 199 3.64 -17.59 8.43
CA LEU A 199 3.91 -16.75 7.26
C LEU A 199 4.50 -17.60 6.13
N THR A 200 4.58 -17.06 4.90
CA THR A 200 5.39 -17.64 3.82
C THR A 200 6.75 -16.95 3.68
N ILE A 201 7.72 -17.58 3.00
CA ILE A 201 8.95 -16.87 2.59
C ILE A 201 8.72 -15.83 1.48
N GLY A 202 7.54 -15.81 0.86
CA GLY A 202 7.15 -14.88 -0.21
C GLY A 202 6.50 -13.58 0.27
N GLU A 203 6.41 -13.36 1.59
CA GLU A 203 5.77 -12.17 2.15
C GLU A 203 6.55 -10.87 1.87
N HIS A 204 5.80 -9.81 1.57
CA HIS A 204 6.35 -8.45 1.50
C HIS A 204 6.81 -8.00 2.90
N HIS A 205 7.84 -7.12 2.98
CA HIS A 205 8.40 -6.70 4.26
C HIS A 205 7.36 -6.08 5.24
N SER A 206 6.35 -5.38 4.72
CA SER A 206 5.24 -4.85 5.54
C SER A 206 4.42 -5.95 6.23
N SER A 207 4.42 -7.16 5.68
CA SER A 207 3.72 -8.36 6.19
C SER A 207 4.64 -9.25 7.03
N ILE A 208 5.91 -8.84 7.25
CA ILE A 208 6.89 -9.55 8.08
C ILE A 208 7.27 -8.73 9.32
N VAL A 209 7.73 -7.48 9.12
CA VAL A 209 8.37 -6.68 10.17
C VAL A 209 7.44 -6.37 11.35
N PRO A 210 6.14 -6.03 11.18
CA PRO A 210 5.24 -5.80 12.31
C PRO A 210 5.11 -7.04 13.20
N TRP A 211 5.07 -8.24 12.61
CA TRP A 211 4.95 -9.49 13.35
C TRP A 211 6.26 -9.89 14.04
N GLN A 212 7.42 -9.51 13.51
CA GLN A 212 8.69 -9.60 14.23
C GLN A 212 8.69 -8.72 15.50
N LEU A 213 8.16 -7.49 15.41
CA LEU A 213 8.05 -6.59 16.56
C LEU A 213 7.03 -7.08 17.61
N VAL A 214 5.92 -7.67 17.16
CA VAL A 214 4.94 -8.31 18.05
C VAL A 214 5.53 -9.54 18.74
N ALA A 215 6.21 -10.42 18.00
CA ALA A 215 6.90 -11.60 18.53
C ALA A 215 7.94 -11.22 19.61
N GLN A 216 8.73 -10.17 19.37
CA GLN A 216 9.71 -9.65 20.34
C GLN A 216 9.07 -9.14 21.64
N LYS A 217 7.85 -8.61 21.59
CA LYS A 217 7.12 -8.06 22.76
C LYS A 217 6.31 -9.12 23.53
N THR A 218 5.74 -10.07 22.82
CA THR A 218 4.79 -11.08 23.35
C THR A 218 5.44 -12.41 23.68
N GLY A 219 6.58 -12.73 23.05
CA GLY A 219 7.17 -14.07 23.05
C GLY A 219 6.52 -15.03 22.04
N ALA A 220 5.63 -14.56 21.16
CA ALA A 220 5.10 -15.35 20.06
C ALA A 220 6.22 -15.77 19.08
N VAL A 221 6.02 -16.89 18.39
CA VAL A 221 7.00 -17.52 17.49
C VAL A 221 6.54 -17.38 16.04
N LEU A 222 7.38 -16.80 15.19
CA LEU A 222 7.15 -16.80 13.75
C LEU A 222 7.60 -18.13 13.14
N LYS A 223 6.72 -18.76 12.34
CA LYS A 223 7.06 -19.92 11.51
C LYS A 223 6.87 -19.55 10.04
N PHE A 224 7.91 -19.83 9.25
CA PHE A 224 7.90 -19.55 7.80
C PHE A 224 7.75 -20.86 7.01
N VAL A 225 6.80 -20.85 6.08
CA VAL A 225 6.59 -21.86 5.05
C VAL A 225 7.54 -21.57 3.89
N GLY A 226 8.31 -22.58 3.47
CA GLY A 226 9.20 -22.48 2.32
C GLY A 226 8.46 -22.51 0.99
N SER A 227 9.22 -22.59 -0.11
CA SER A 227 8.65 -22.81 -1.45
C SER A 227 8.82 -24.25 -1.92
N THR A 228 7.94 -24.66 -2.84
CA THR A 228 8.09 -25.89 -3.62
C THR A 228 9.22 -25.74 -4.66
N LYS A 229 9.41 -26.75 -5.52
CA LYS A 229 10.40 -26.70 -6.62
C LYS A 229 10.01 -25.70 -7.71
N GLU A 230 8.74 -25.35 -7.77
CA GLU A 230 8.11 -24.40 -8.68
C GLU A 230 8.12 -22.97 -8.10
N GLU A 231 8.91 -22.74 -7.05
CA GLU A 231 9.15 -21.47 -6.34
C GLU A 231 7.92 -20.83 -5.64
N ILE A 232 6.73 -21.41 -5.77
CA ILE A 232 5.52 -21.03 -5.02
C ILE A 232 5.56 -21.52 -3.55
N PRO A 233 4.93 -20.83 -2.58
CA PRO A 233 4.86 -21.30 -1.19
C PRO A 233 4.20 -22.68 -1.03
N ASP A 234 4.80 -23.56 -0.21
CA ASP A 234 4.35 -24.94 0.00
C ASP A 234 3.13 -25.00 0.94
N VAL A 235 1.93 -24.97 0.37
CA VAL A 235 0.65 -25.06 1.10
C VAL A 235 0.51 -26.39 1.86
N GLU A 236 1.13 -27.47 1.39
CA GLU A 236 1.13 -28.77 2.09
C GLU A 236 2.12 -28.80 3.25
N GLN A 237 3.16 -27.96 3.23
CA GLN A 237 3.97 -27.67 4.41
C GLN A 237 3.19 -26.77 5.39
N LEU A 238 2.49 -25.72 4.91
CA LEU A 238 1.65 -24.86 5.75
C LEU A 238 0.60 -25.67 6.52
N LYS A 239 -0.12 -26.56 5.84
CA LYS A 239 -1.12 -27.46 6.45
C LYS A 239 -0.55 -28.31 7.59
N LYS A 240 0.73 -28.71 7.52
CA LYS A 240 1.44 -29.49 8.55
C LYS A 240 1.96 -28.64 9.73
N LEU A 241 1.99 -27.31 9.60
CA LEU A 241 2.42 -26.40 10.67
C LEU A 241 1.29 -25.96 11.59
N PHE A 242 0.03 -26.12 11.19
CA PHE A 242 -1.12 -25.82 12.04
C PHE A 242 -1.10 -26.63 13.34
N SER A 243 -1.31 -25.93 14.45
CA SER A 243 -1.38 -26.52 15.77
C SER A 243 -2.32 -25.71 16.66
N LYS A 244 -2.65 -26.23 17.86
CA LYS A 244 -3.42 -25.47 18.88
C LYS A 244 -2.74 -24.17 19.35
N LYS A 245 -1.45 -23.99 19.02
CA LYS A 245 -0.69 -22.77 19.28
C LYS A 245 -0.79 -21.76 18.13
N THR A 246 -1.22 -22.17 16.94
CA THR A 246 -1.42 -21.23 15.83
C THR A 246 -2.53 -20.28 16.20
N LYS A 247 -2.22 -18.97 16.22
CA LYS A 247 -3.18 -17.90 16.52
C LYS A 247 -3.43 -16.99 15.34
N LEU A 248 -2.46 -16.86 14.44
CA LEU A 248 -2.54 -16.00 13.28
C LEU A 248 -1.83 -16.63 12.08
N VAL A 249 -2.44 -16.49 10.91
CA VAL A 249 -1.83 -16.74 9.61
C VAL A 249 -1.77 -15.41 8.85
N VAL A 250 -0.60 -15.06 8.32
CA VAL A 250 -0.35 -13.83 7.57
C VAL A 250 0.20 -14.22 6.22
N VAL A 251 -0.60 -14.03 5.17
CA VAL A 251 -0.24 -14.45 3.81
C VAL A 251 -0.64 -13.41 2.78
N HIS A 252 0.16 -13.27 1.73
CA HIS A 252 -0.21 -12.55 0.53
C HIS A 252 -1.31 -13.29 -0.24
N HIS A 253 -2.26 -12.55 -0.82
CA HIS A 253 -3.20 -13.13 -1.77
C HIS A 253 -2.47 -13.44 -3.10
N VAL A 254 -1.70 -12.47 -3.61
CA VAL A 254 -0.87 -12.58 -4.82
C VAL A 254 0.51 -12.03 -4.52
N SER A 255 1.57 -12.78 -4.84
CA SER A 255 2.95 -12.35 -4.60
C SER A 255 3.34 -11.20 -5.52
N ASN A 256 3.90 -10.12 -4.96
CA ASN A 256 4.40 -8.99 -5.74
C ASN A 256 5.71 -9.24 -6.49
N VAL A 257 6.34 -10.41 -6.29
CA VAL A 257 7.60 -10.81 -6.94
C VAL A 257 7.36 -12.00 -7.86
N LEU A 258 6.71 -13.05 -7.35
CA LEU A 258 6.48 -14.28 -8.11
C LEU A 258 5.25 -14.23 -9.02
N GLY A 259 4.32 -13.30 -8.76
CA GLY A 259 3.01 -13.26 -9.44
C GLY A 259 2.08 -14.42 -9.09
N SER A 260 2.51 -15.34 -8.21
CA SER A 260 1.74 -16.51 -7.79
C SER A 260 0.55 -16.12 -6.91
N LEU A 261 -0.62 -16.67 -7.23
CA LEU A 261 -1.84 -16.64 -6.41
C LEU A 261 -1.77 -17.75 -5.35
N LEU A 262 -1.98 -17.42 -4.07
CA LEU A 262 -2.13 -18.43 -3.03
C LEU A 262 -3.59 -18.93 -2.95
N PRO A 263 -3.82 -20.24 -2.71
CA PRO A 263 -5.15 -20.81 -2.53
C PRO A 263 -5.69 -20.48 -1.13
N VAL A 264 -5.96 -19.19 -0.89
CA VAL A 264 -6.45 -18.69 0.40
C VAL A 264 -7.77 -19.33 0.83
N GLU A 265 -8.60 -19.77 -0.13
CA GLU A 265 -9.82 -20.54 0.09
C GLU A 265 -9.57 -21.93 0.74
N GLU A 266 -8.37 -22.49 0.62
CA GLU A 266 -7.96 -23.69 1.38
C GLU A 266 -7.30 -23.34 2.73
N ILE A 267 -6.58 -22.23 2.79
CA ILE A 267 -5.80 -21.82 3.97
C ILE A 267 -6.71 -21.32 5.09
N ILE A 268 -7.78 -20.57 4.75
CA ILE A 268 -8.66 -19.95 5.73
C ILE A 268 -9.44 -20.99 6.56
N PRO A 269 -10.11 -22.00 5.98
CA PRO A 269 -10.76 -23.07 6.75
C PRO A 269 -9.79 -23.81 7.68
N CYS A 270 -8.62 -24.22 7.20
CA CYS A 270 -7.62 -24.89 8.04
C CYS A 270 -7.09 -24.01 9.19
N SER A 271 -7.10 -22.69 9.02
CA SER A 271 -6.75 -21.73 10.09
C SER A 271 -7.87 -21.65 11.13
N HIS A 272 -9.13 -21.57 10.68
CA HIS A 272 -10.30 -21.50 11.56
C HIS A 272 -10.52 -22.80 12.35
N ASP A 273 -10.23 -23.97 11.77
CA ASP A 273 -10.31 -25.27 12.44
C ASP A 273 -9.45 -25.36 13.72
N VAL A 274 -8.34 -24.61 13.79
CA VAL A 274 -7.49 -24.51 14.99
C VAL A 274 -7.75 -23.25 15.83
N GLY A 275 -8.74 -22.43 15.45
CA GLY A 275 -9.08 -21.17 16.09
C GLY A 275 -8.12 -20.01 15.80
N ALA A 276 -7.29 -20.13 14.76
CA ALA A 276 -6.43 -19.05 14.31
C ALA A 276 -7.21 -18.03 13.47
N LYS A 277 -6.69 -16.80 13.40
CA LYS A 277 -7.20 -15.73 12.53
C LYS A 277 -6.35 -15.59 11.28
N VAL A 278 -6.89 -15.03 10.20
CA VAL A 278 -6.17 -14.86 8.93
C VAL A 278 -6.14 -13.39 8.49
N LEU A 279 -4.93 -12.86 8.29
CA LEU A 279 -4.70 -11.60 7.62
C LEU A 279 -4.21 -11.84 6.19
N ILE A 280 -4.94 -11.29 5.23
CA ILE A 280 -4.62 -11.36 3.80
C ILE A 280 -4.02 -10.03 3.32
N ASP A 281 -2.75 -10.05 2.88
CA ASP A 281 -2.17 -8.94 2.11
C ASP A 281 -2.67 -9.02 0.66
N ALA A 282 -3.67 -8.19 0.35
CA ALA A 282 -4.36 -8.18 -0.93
C ALA A 282 -3.88 -7.05 -1.86
N CYS A 283 -2.71 -6.45 -1.58
CA CYS A 283 -2.17 -5.33 -2.35
C CYS A 283 -1.94 -5.59 -3.85
N GLN A 284 -1.88 -6.85 -4.28
CA GLN A 284 -1.72 -7.25 -5.69
C GLN A 284 -2.94 -8.02 -6.24
N SER A 285 -3.97 -8.30 -5.43
CA SER A 285 -5.21 -8.94 -5.91
C SER A 285 -6.32 -7.93 -6.11
N VAL A 286 -6.56 -7.05 -5.12
CA VAL A 286 -7.57 -5.97 -5.19
C VAL A 286 -7.45 -5.08 -6.44
N PRO A 287 -6.24 -4.75 -6.98
CA PRO A 287 -6.13 -3.99 -8.22
C PRO A 287 -6.35 -4.78 -9.52
N HIS A 288 -6.38 -6.12 -9.47
CA HIS A 288 -6.17 -6.98 -10.64
C HIS A 288 -7.21 -8.09 -10.83
N MET A 289 -7.99 -8.42 -9.81
CA MET A 289 -9.07 -9.41 -9.89
C MET A 289 -10.19 -9.10 -8.89
N VAL A 290 -11.33 -9.76 -9.07
CA VAL A 290 -12.44 -9.70 -8.10
C VAL A 290 -11.97 -10.29 -6.77
N VAL A 291 -12.22 -9.57 -5.68
CA VAL A 291 -11.97 -10.02 -4.31
C VAL A 291 -13.30 -9.97 -3.57
N ASP A 292 -13.68 -11.07 -2.94
CA ASP A 292 -14.93 -11.21 -2.18
C ASP A 292 -14.61 -11.68 -0.76
N VAL A 293 -14.60 -10.77 0.21
CA VAL A 293 -14.20 -11.09 1.59
C VAL A 293 -15.21 -11.99 2.30
N GLN A 294 -16.47 -12.04 1.85
CA GLN A 294 -17.48 -12.96 2.38
C GLN A 294 -17.25 -14.37 1.83
N LYS A 295 -16.98 -14.52 0.54
CA LYS A 295 -16.64 -15.82 -0.06
C LYS A 295 -15.33 -16.40 0.51
N LEU A 296 -14.33 -15.55 0.73
CA LEU A 296 -13.06 -15.95 1.32
C LEU A 296 -13.16 -16.25 2.83
N ASP A 297 -14.13 -15.67 3.52
CA ASP A 297 -14.26 -15.63 4.99
C ASP A 297 -13.01 -15.10 5.74
N ALA A 298 -12.25 -14.21 5.10
CA ALA A 298 -11.04 -13.62 5.70
C ALA A 298 -11.36 -12.82 6.98
N ASP A 299 -10.55 -12.97 8.04
CA ASP A 299 -10.71 -12.20 9.27
C ASP A 299 -10.27 -10.74 9.12
N PHE A 300 -9.14 -10.55 8.41
CA PHE A 300 -8.59 -9.25 8.03
C PHE A 300 -8.10 -9.26 6.58
N LEU A 301 -8.26 -8.15 5.87
CA LEU A 301 -7.70 -7.94 4.52
C LEU A 301 -7.18 -6.51 4.37
N VAL A 302 -6.03 -6.33 3.73
CA VAL A 302 -5.41 -5.00 3.54
C VAL A 302 -5.11 -4.69 2.07
N ALA A 303 -5.26 -3.43 1.68
CA ALA A 303 -4.84 -2.95 0.36
C ALA A 303 -4.46 -1.46 0.35
N SER A 304 -3.77 -1.03 -0.70
CA SER A 304 -3.24 0.34 -0.86
C SER A 304 -3.78 1.00 -2.12
N SER A 305 -4.40 2.17 -1.98
CA SER A 305 -5.07 2.91 -3.06
C SER A 305 -4.15 3.21 -4.26
N HIS A 306 -2.87 3.53 -3.99
CA HIS A 306 -1.93 3.90 -5.04
C HIS A 306 -1.61 2.78 -6.04
N LYS A 307 -1.96 1.52 -5.75
CA LYS A 307 -1.86 0.39 -6.70
C LYS A 307 -3.12 0.14 -7.52
N MET A 308 -4.27 0.70 -7.10
CA MET A 308 -5.59 0.52 -7.71
C MET A 308 -6.16 1.83 -8.28
N CYS A 309 -5.35 2.55 -9.06
CA CYS A 309 -5.69 3.83 -9.72
C CYS A 309 -6.01 5.03 -8.80
N GLY A 310 -6.15 4.83 -7.49
CA GLY A 310 -6.38 5.91 -6.51
C GLY A 310 -5.11 6.66 -6.09
N PRO A 311 -5.24 7.74 -5.29
CA PRO A 311 -4.12 8.55 -4.82
C PRO A 311 -3.20 7.81 -3.84
N THR A 312 -2.00 8.35 -3.63
CA THR A 312 -1.12 8.02 -2.50
C THR A 312 -1.66 8.62 -1.19
N GLY A 313 -1.14 8.15 -0.05
CA GLY A 313 -1.55 8.64 1.26
C GLY A 313 -2.87 8.08 1.80
N ILE A 314 -3.49 7.12 1.09
CA ILE A 314 -4.65 6.37 1.55
C ILE A 314 -4.51 4.87 1.24
N GLY A 315 -5.12 4.04 2.07
CA GLY A 315 -5.29 2.59 1.98
C GLY A 315 -6.39 2.16 2.94
N PHE A 316 -6.65 0.86 3.04
CA PHE A 316 -7.68 0.36 3.95
C PHE A 316 -7.31 -0.98 4.60
N LEU A 317 -7.89 -1.16 5.78
CA LEU A 317 -8.09 -2.43 6.46
C LEU A 317 -9.57 -2.78 6.34
N TYR A 318 -9.86 -3.99 5.86
CA TYR A 318 -11.10 -4.69 6.17
C TYR A 318 -10.87 -5.58 7.40
N GLY A 319 -11.84 -5.63 8.30
CA GLY A 319 -11.89 -6.62 9.38
C GLY A 319 -13.31 -7.09 9.68
N LYS A 320 -13.48 -8.32 10.16
CA LYS A 320 -14.79 -8.79 10.66
C LYS A 320 -15.28 -7.91 11.81
N SER A 321 -16.58 -7.60 11.85
CA SER A 321 -17.12 -6.57 12.76
C SER A 321 -16.84 -6.89 14.22
N GLU A 322 -16.98 -8.15 14.63
CA GLU A 322 -16.71 -8.62 15.99
C GLU A 322 -15.23 -8.52 16.37
N LEU A 323 -14.31 -8.62 15.39
CA LEU A 323 -12.88 -8.44 15.62
C LEU A 323 -12.52 -6.96 15.80
N LEU A 324 -13.05 -6.10 14.94
CA LEU A 324 -12.85 -4.64 15.05
C LEU A 324 -13.46 -4.08 16.34
N SER A 325 -14.60 -4.59 16.79
CA SER A 325 -15.21 -4.19 18.08
C SER A 325 -14.45 -4.71 19.30
N ALA A 326 -13.76 -5.85 19.20
CA ALA A 326 -12.93 -6.40 20.29
C ALA A 326 -11.50 -5.84 20.31
N MET A 327 -11.10 -5.12 19.27
CA MET A 327 -9.77 -4.53 19.11
C MET A 327 -9.65 -3.21 19.89
N PRO A 328 -8.66 -3.05 20.79
CA PRO A 328 -8.41 -1.77 21.44
C PRO A 328 -7.89 -0.72 20.44
N PRO A 329 -8.02 0.59 20.71
CA PRO A 329 -7.54 1.61 19.78
C PRO A 329 -6.04 1.53 19.50
N PHE A 330 -5.65 1.77 18.24
CA PHE A 330 -4.25 1.84 17.82
C PHE A 330 -3.68 3.27 17.92
N LEU A 331 -4.41 4.27 17.39
CA LEU A 331 -4.06 5.69 17.51
C LEU A 331 -5.11 6.41 18.34
N GLY A 332 -4.69 7.03 19.45
CA GLY A 332 -5.55 7.88 20.29
C GLY A 332 -5.52 9.35 19.84
N GLY A 333 -6.67 10.03 19.88
CA GLY A 333 -6.80 11.43 19.49
C GLY A 333 -8.25 11.88 19.31
N GLY A 334 -8.47 12.95 18.54
CA GLY A 334 -9.81 13.40 18.14
C GLY A 334 -10.55 12.37 17.28
N GLU A 335 -11.88 12.55 17.16
CA GLU A 335 -12.83 11.71 16.39
C GLU A 335 -12.98 10.22 16.77
N MET A 336 -11.98 9.57 17.37
CA MET A 336 -12.06 8.16 17.81
C MET A 336 -12.70 7.95 19.19
N ILE A 337 -12.84 9.04 19.96
CA ILE A 337 -13.51 9.05 21.28
C ILE A 337 -15.03 9.20 21.17
N MET A 338 -15.73 8.64 22.16
CA MET A 338 -17.13 8.98 22.47
C MET A 338 -17.14 10.09 23.53
N ASP A 339 -16.59 9.82 24.72
CA ASP A 339 -16.40 10.79 25.81
C ASP A 339 -14.94 10.82 26.29
N VAL A 340 -14.52 11.98 26.80
CA VAL A 340 -13.19 12.18 27.40
C VAL A 340 -13.35 12.74 28.81
N PHE A 341 -12.72 12.09 29.78
CA PHE A 341 -12.66 12.49 31.18
C PHE A 341 -11.19 12.75 31.56
N GLN A 342 -10.94 13.27 32.78
CA GLN A 342 -9.58 13.61 33.22
C GLN A 342 -8.66 12.40 33.36
N GLU A 343 -9.20 11.22 33.69
CA GLU A 343 -8.42 10.01 33.99
C GLU A 343 -8.63 8.88 32.97
N TYR A 344 -9.67 8.95 32.12
CA TYR A 344 -10.02 7.91 31.15
C TYR A 344 -10.82 8.48 29.98
N SER A 345 -11.02 7.68 28.93
CA SER A 345 -11.90 8.00 27.80
C SER A 345 -12.72 6.78 27.40
N THR A 346 -13.89 7.01 26.83
CA THR A 346 -14.68 5.98 26.14
C THR A 346 -14.46 6.14 24.63
N PHE A 347 -14.56 5.05 23.88
CA PHE A 347 -14.30 5.04 22.44
C PHE A 347 -15.61 4.97 21.66
N ALA A 348 -15.60 5.47 20.42
CA ALA A 348 -16.70 5.31 19.49
C ALA A 348 -16.87 3.83 19.08
N GLU A 349 -17.80 3.55 18.18
CA GLU A 349 -17.88 2.26 17.47
C GLU A 349 -16.86 2.20 16.30
N PRO A 350 -16.50 1.00 15.80
CA PRO A 350 -15.77 0.87 14.54
C PRO A 350 -16.51 1.55 13.37
N PRO A 351 -15.80 2.16 12.42
CA PRO A 351 -14.35 2.08 12.21
C PRO A 351 -13.54 3.10 13.02
N SER A 352 -14.19 4.14 13.57
CA SER A 352 -13.52 5.26 14.24
C SER A 352 -12.81 4.85 15.53
N SER A 353 -13.33 3.84 16.24
CA SER A 353 -12.75 3.34 17.49
C SER A 353 -11.30 2.86 17.37
N VAL A 354 -10.96 2.25 16.24
CA VAL A 354 -9.70 1.51 16.08
C VAL A 354 -8.55 2.45 15.66
N THR A 355 -8.85 3.51 14.92
CA THR A 355 -7.87 4.56 14.56
C THR A 355 -8.55 5.85 14.13
N SER A 356 -7.89 6.99 14.36
CA SER A 356 -8.26 8.29 13.80
C SER A 356 -7.25 8.72 12.73
N ILE A 357 -7.74 9.04 11.53
CA ILE A 357 -6.94 9.60 10.44
C ILE A 357 -7.40 11.00 9.99
N VAL A 358 -8.53 11.49 10.50
CA VAL A 358 -9.00 12.85 10.25
C VAL A 358 -9.08 13.58 11.59
N GLY A 359 -8.09 14.44 11.83
CA GLY A 359 -8.07 15.28 13.02
C GLY A 359 -9.03 16.45 12.89
N ALA A 360 -10.02 16.52 13.77
CA ALA A 360 -10.60 17.78 14.20
C ALA A 360 -9.96 18.14 15.54
N ASP A 361 -9.01 19.09 15.52
CA ASP A 361 -8.62 19.75 16.76
C ASP A 361 -9.84 20.52 17.26
N ARG A 362 -10.30 20.20 18.47
CA ARG A 362 -11.29 21.06 19.12
C ARG A 362 -10.61 22.40 19.44
N PRO A 363 -11.20 23.55 19.11
CA PRO A 363 -11.02 24.71 19.96
C PRO A 363 -11.67 24.38 21.31
N ASP A 364 -10.88 24.43 22.38
CA ASP A 364 -11.29 24.13 23.76
C ASP A 364 -12.43 25.03 24.28
#